data_AF-A0A0R2QJM6-F1
#
_entry.id   AF-A0A0R2QJM6-F1
#
_cell.length_a   1.000
_cell.length_b   1.000
_cell.length_c   1.000
_cell.angle_alpha   90.00
_cell.angle_beta   90.00
_cell.angle_gamma   90.00
#
_symmetry.space_group_name_H-M   'P 1'
#
loop_
_entity.id
_entity.type
_entity.pdbx_description
1 polymer ?
#
loop_
_entity_poly.entity_id
_entity_poly.type
_entity_poly.pdbx_seq_one_letter_code
_entity_poly.pdbx_strand_id
1 'polypeptide(L)'
;MLSAFVKAFKIPDLRKKIFFTLSIMALFRFGSVVPTPGVSYVNVQECLKTADTGGLFGLINLFSGGALLQLSIFALGIMPYITSSIIVQLLTVVIPRFEALKKEGQSGTAKLTQYTRYLTIGLAILQSTGLVAVARIQGRIFANCALPIIPDTSWIRVITMIVVMTAGTSVIMWLGELITDRGVGNGMSILIFTSIAASFPSQLWSIRLQKGWFAFLFIMAVGVLIVAAVVFVEQAQRRIPVQYAKRQVGRQQYGGTSTYIPIKVNQAGVIPVIFASSLLYIPSLIVNFSGSQAGWATWISKYLVLGDNYFYISVYALLIVF
;
A
#
# COMPACT_ATOMS: atom_id res chain seq x y z
N MET A 1 5.82 -28.05 -4.37
CA MET A 1 5.54 -26.64 -4.72
C MET A 1 6.07 -26.26 -6.10
N LEU A 2 7.35 -26.48 -6.43
CA LEU A 2 7.92 -26.15 -7.76
C LEU A 2 7.20 -26.80 -8.95
N SER A 3 6.72 -28.04 -8.81
CA SER A 3 5.93 -28.72 -9.84
C SER A 3 4.57 -28.05 -10.12
N ALA A 4 4.00 -27.34 -9.15
CA ALA A 4 2.75 -26.59 -9.33
C ALA A 4 2.99 -25.32 -10.17
N PHE A 5 4.12 -24.63 -9.97
CA PHE A 5 4.52 -23.50 -10.83
C PHE A 5 4.76 -23.94 -12.27
N VAL A 6 5.47 -25.05 -12.48
CA VAL A 6 5.69 -25.59 -13.85
C VAL A 6 4.37 -25.99 -14.51
N LYS A 7 3.43 -26.59 -13.77
CA LYS A 7 2.08 -26.90 -14.26
C LYS A 7 1.27 -25.63 -14.57
N ALA A 8 1.44 -24.58 -13.78
CA ALA A 8 0.75 -23.31 -14.00
C ALA A 8 1.12 -22.67 -15.35
N PHE A 9 2.40 -22.77 -15.76
CA PHE A 9 2.86 -22.30 -17.07
C PHE A 9 2.45 -23.20 -18.25
N LYS A 10 2.06 -24.45 -17.99
CA LYS A 10 1.60 -25.38 -19.03
C LYS A 10 0.14 -25.17 -19.43
N ILE A 11 -0.70 -24.67 -18.52
CA ILE A 11 -2.13 -24.44 -18.79
C ILE A 11 -2.27 -23.13 -19.59
N PRO A 12 -2.81 -23.14 -20.82
CA PRO A 12 -2.80 -21.98 -21.71
C PRO A 12 -3.57 -20.78 -21.14
N ASP A 13 -4.70 -21.02 -20.46
CA ASP A 13 -5.49 -19.95 -19.84
C ASP A 13 -4.76 -19.30 -18.67
N LEU A 14 -4.18 -20.10 -17.77
CA LEU A 14 -3.46 -19.57 -16.62
C LEU A 14 -2.20 -18.83 -17.06
N ARG A 15 -1.51 -19.33 -18.09
CA ARG A 15 -0.37 -18.65 -18.72
C ARG A 15 -0.77 -17.28 -19.27
N LYS A 16 -1.89 -17.15 -19.98
CA LYS A 16 -2.39 -15.86 -20.49
C LYS A 16 -2.67 -14.88 -19.34
N LYS A 17 -3.30 -15.35 -18.26
CA LYS A 17 -3.57 -14.53 -17.06
C LYS A 17 -2.28 -14.06 -16.38
N ILE A 18 -1.28 -14.94 -16.24
CA ILE A 18 0.03 -14.59 -15.67
C ILE A 18 0.75 -13.55 -16.52
N PHE A 19 0.84 -13.75 -17.84
CA PHE A 19 1.48 -12.78 -18.73
C PHE A 19 0.75 -11.44 -18.71
N PHE A 20 -0.58 -11.45 -18.66
CA PHE A 20 -1.37 -10.23 -18.54
C PHE A 20 -1.05 -9.46 -17.24
N THR A 21 -1.01 -10.16 -16.11
CA THR A 21 -0.62 -9.55 -14.82
C THR A 21 0.82 -9.00 -14.87
N LEU A 22 1.78 -9.75 -15.42
CA LEU A 22 3.16 -9.30 -15.56
C LEU A 22 3.30 -8.08 -16.48
N SER A 23 2.56 -8.02 -17.58
CA SER A 23 2.54 -6.86 -18.48
C SER A 23 2.01 -5.61 -17.77
N ILE A 24 0.97 -5.74 -16.96
CA ILE A 24 0.45 -4.62 -16.16
C ILE A 24 1.47 -4.20 -15.09
N MET A 25 2.12 -5.15 -14.42
CA MET A 25 3.19 -4.84 -13.45
C MET A 25 4.34 -4.07 -14.10
N ALA A 26 4.73 -4.45 -15.32
CA ALA A 26 5.75 -3.74 -16.10
C ALA A 26 5.30 -2.31 -16.47
N LEU A 27 4.05 -2.13 -16.90
CA LEU A 27 3.48 -0.82 -17.23
C LEU A 27 3.37 0.08 -16.00
N PHE A 28 2.92 -0.47 -14.86
CA PHE A 28 2.89 0.22 -13.58
C PHE A 28 4.30 0.70 -13.19
N ARG A 29 5.31 -0.16 -13.36
CA ARG A 29 6.70 0.19 -13.07
C ARG A 29 7.26 1.24 -14.02
N PHE A 30 6.95 1.16 -15.30
CA PHE A 30 7.32 2.18 -16.26
C PHE A 30 6.81 3.56 -15.81
N GLY A 31 5.52 3.69 -15.49
CA GLY A 31 4.97 4.97 -15.04
C GLY A 31 5.49 5.46 -13.68
N SER A 32 6.02 4.56 -12.83
CA SER A 32 6.68 4.96 -11.56
C SER A 32 8.03 5.66 -11.75
N VAL A 33 8.65 5.51 -12.93
CA VAL A 33 9.95 6.13 -13.27
C VAL A 33 9.77 7.40 -14.11
N VAL A 34 8.62 7.57 -14.76
CA VAL A 34 8.34 8.76 -15.59
C VAL A 34 8.05 9.96 -14.69
N PRO A 35 8.90 11.02 -14.71
CA PRO A 35 8.69 12.20 -13.87
C PRO A 35 7.46 12.99 -14.32
N THR A 36 6.79 13.64 -13.37
CA THR A 36 5.68 14.54 -13.68
C THR A 36 6.20 15.78 -14.44
N PRO A 37 5.47 16.30 -15.43
CA PRO A 37 5.87 17.51 -16.14
C PRO A 37 6.19 18.67 -15.19
N GLY A 38 7.39 19.24 -15.35
CA GLY A 38 7.83 20.40 -14.56
C GLY A 38 8.64 20.08 -13.30
N VAL A 39 8.94 18.81 -13.02
CA VAL A 39 9.89 18.39 -11.98
C VAL A 39 11.30 18.26 -12.59
N SER A 40 12.31 18.81 -11.93
CA SER A 40 13.71 18.58 -12.29
C SER A 40 14.19 17.24 -11.72
N TYR A 41 14.35 16.24 -12.58
CA TYR A 41 14.83 14.91 -12.18
C TYR A 41 16.24 14.95 -11.56
N VAL A 42 17.12 15.81 -12.09
CA VAL A 42 18.50 15.97 -11.59
C VAL A 42 18.51 16.48 -10.16
N ASN A 43 17.73 17.54 -9.89
CA ASN A 43 17.66 18.14 -8.56
C ASN A 43 17.07 17.15 -7.54
N VAL A 44 16.06 16.39 -7.94
CA VAL A 44 15.46 15.35 -7.09
C VAL A 44 16.45 14.26 -6.75
N GLN A 45 17.22 13.75 -7.72
CA GLN A 45 18.23 12.73 -7.46
C GLN A 45 19.35 13.21 -6.52
N GLU A 46 19.72 14.49 -6.60
CA GLU A 46 20.73 15.06 -5.72
C GLU A 46 20.20 15.24 -4.30
N CYS A 47 18.98 15.74 -4.14
CA CYS A 47 18.30 15.81 -2.85
C CYS A 47 18.10 14.43 -2.20
N LEU A 48 17.87 13.39 -3.01
CA LEU A 48 17.67 12.03 -2.51
C LEU A 48 18.92 11.39 -1.92
N LYS A 49 20.11 11.81 -2.35
CA LYS A 49 21.38 11.29 -1.80
C LYS A 49 21.66 11.80 -0.39
N THR A 50 21.11 12.96 -0.03
CA THR A 50 21.33 13.65 1.24
C THR A 50 20.15 13.55 2.21
N ALA A 51 19.06 12.90 1.81
CA ALA A 51 17.85 12.80 2.59
C ALA A 51 17.78 11.54 3.45
N ASP A 52 17.63 11.72 4.77
CA ASP A 52 17.22 10.65 5.67
C ASP A 52 15.71 10.41 5.54
N THR A 53 15.32 9.48 4.67
CA THR A 53 13.91 9.14 4.44
C THR A 53 13.40 8.09 5.45
N GLY A 54 13.46 8.43 6.74
CA GLY A 54 12.93 7.61 7.82
C GLY A 54 11.44 7.84 8.10
N GLY A 55 10.80 6.92 8.83
CA GLY A 55 9.43 7.08 9.34
C GLY A 55 8.32 7.02 8.30
N LEU A 56 7.27 7.84 8.51
CA LEU A 56 6.05 7.83 7.70
C LEU A 56 6.31 8.04 6.20
N PHE A 57 7.19 8.97 5.83
CA PHE A 57 7.55 9.23 4.43
C PHE A 57 8.27 8.04 3.78
N GLY A 58 9.11 7.33 4.52
CA GLY A 58 9.75 6.10 4.05
C GLY A 58 8.72 5.01 3.75
N LEU A 59 7.71 4.85 4.60
CA LEU A 59 6.63 3.88 4.41
C LEU A 59 5.73 4.24 3.21
N ILE A 60 5.38 5.51 3.02
CA ILE A 60 4.61 5.96 1.85
C ILE A 60 5.43 5.77 0.57
N ASN A 61 6.73 6.05 0.63
CA ASN A 61 7.62 5.80 -0.49
C ASN A 61 7.72 4.29 -0.84
N LEU A 62 7.71 3.43 0.17
CA LEU A 62 7.68 1.98 -0.02
C LEU A 62 6.40 1.52 -0.73
N PHE A 63 5.23 2.01 -0.31
CA PHE A 63 3.95 1.68 -0.93
C PHE A 63 3.77 2.28 -2.33
N SER A 64 4.38 3.44 -2.60
CA SER A 64 4.45 4.02 -3.96
C SER A 64 5.57 3.40 -4.81
N GLY A 65 6.41 2.52 -4.26
CA GLY A 65 7.48 1.84 -4.97
C GLY A 65 8.64 2.74 -5.39
N GLY A 66 8.87 3.85 -4.69
CA GLY A 66 9.89 4.87 -5.03
C GLY A 66 9.34 6.06 -5.82
N ALA A 67 8.09 5.98 -6.26
CA ALA A 67 7.45 6.96 -7.15
C ALA A 67 7.24 8.33 -6.48
N LEU A 68 6.96 8.35 -5.17
CA LEU A 68 6.71 9.57 -4.39
C LEU A 68 7.95 10.47 -4.38
N LEU A 69 9.09 9.90 -4.04
CA LEU A 69 10.36 10.61 -3.93
C LEU A 69 10.85 11.16 -5.28
N GLN A 70 10.50 10.49 -6.38
CA GLN A 70 10.83 10.94 -7.74
C GLN A 70 9.79 11.92 -8.33
N LEU A 71 8.70 12.21 -7.59
CA LEU A 71 7.54 12.97 -8.08
C LEU A 71 7.09 12.52 -9.48
N SER A 72 7.01 11.21 -9.67
CA SER A 72 6.55 10.60 -10.92
C SER A 72 5.05 10.81 -11.15
N ILE A 73 4.58 10.48 -12.36
CA ILE A 73 3.14 10.48 -12.70
C ILE A 73 2.34 9.62 -11.71
N PHE A 74 2.97 8.56 -11.16
CA PHE A 74 2.40 7.64 -10.19
C PHE A 74 2.85 7.93 -8.75
N ALA A 75 3.27 9.16 -8.42
CA ALA A 75 3.82 9.50 -7.10
C ALA A 75 2.88 9.21 -5.91
N LEU A 76 1.55 9.38 -6.08
CA LEU A 76 0.56 8.99 -5.06
C LEU A 76 0.40 7.47 -4.96
N GLY A 77 0.80 6.74 -5.99
CA GLY A 77 0.67 5.29 -6.09
C GLY A 77 -0.78 4.84 -5.93
N ILE A 78 -0.95 3.78 -5.15
CA ILE A 78 -2.25 3.17 -4.88
C ILE A 78 -2.88 3.68 -3.57
N MET A 79 -2.20 4.60 -2.87
CA MET A 79 -2.58 5.06 -1.54
C MET A 79 -3.96 5.73 -1.50
N PRO A 80 -4.33 6.65 -2.43
CA PRO A 80 -5.66 7.27 -2.41
C PRO A 80 -6.80 6.23 -2.46
N TYR A 81 -6.58 5.12 -3.18
CA TYR A 81 -7.57 4.04 -3.25
C TYR A 81 -7.63 3.27 -1.95
N ILE A 82 -6.48 2.89 -1.38
CA ILE A 82 -6.44 2.18 -0.09
C ILE A 82 -7.18 3.01 0.96
N THR A 83 -6.83 4.29 1.09
CA THR A 83 -7.49 5.20 2.04
C THR A 83 -8.99 5.26 1.80
N SER A 84 -9.44 5.37 0.54
CA SER A 84 -10.87 5.39 0.21
C SER A 84 -11.58 4.10 0.60
N SER A 85 -10.97 2.94 0.32
CA SER A 85 -11.55 1.63 0.64
C SER A 85 -11.70 1.44 2.14
N ILE A 86 -10.72 1.93 2.92
CA ILE A 86 -10.74 1.92 4.38
C ILE A 86 -11.86 2.83 4.91
N ILE A 87 -11.99 4.04 4.37
CA ILE A 87 -13.06 4.96 4.76
C ILE A 87 -14.42 4.31 4.51
N VAL A 88 -14.64 3.73 3.34
CA VAL A 88 -15.91 3.04 3.03
C VAL A 88 -16.14 1.84 3.95
N GLN A 89 -15.09 1.06 4.27
CA GLN A 89 -15.20 -0.05 5.23
C GLN A 89 -15.60 0.43 6.63
N LEU A 90 -15.00 1.51 7.14
CA LEU A 90 -15.39 2.11 8.41
C LEU A 90 -16.83 2.64 8.37
N LEU A 91 -17.20 3.35 7.30
CA LEU A 91 -18.55 3.85 7.12
C LEU A 91 -19.59 2.72 7.05
N THR A 92 -19.22 1.51 6.61
CA THR A 92 -20.13 0.36 6.65
C THR A 92 -20.49 -0.12 8.05
N VAL A 93 -19.66 0.19 9.06
CA VAL A 93 -19.93 -0.16 10.46
C VAL A 93 -20.70 0.97 11.16
N VAL A 94 -20.43 2.21 10.78
CA VAL A 94 -21.03 3.40 11.42
C VAL A 94 -22.38 3.76 10.81
N ILE A 95 -22.55 3.59 9.49
CA ILE A 95 -23.76 4.01 8.75
C ILE A 95 -24.61 2.79 8.38
N PRO A 96 -25.83 2.63 8.92
CA PRO A 96 -26.66 1.44 8.69
C PRO A 96 -27.07 1.25 7.22
N ARG A 97 -27.13 2.33 6.42
CA ARG A 97 -27.35 2.25 4.96
C ARG A 97 -26.21 1.53 4.24
N PHE A 98 -24.97 1.78 4.64
CA PHE A 98 -23.80 1.11 4.06
C PHE A 98 -23.70 -0.34 4.52
N GLU A 99 -24.12 -0.62 5.77
CA GLU A 99 -24.26 -1.99 6.26
C GLU A 99 -25.32 -2.78 5.48
N ALA A 100 -26.48 -2.17 5.21
CA ALA A 100 -27.55 -2.76 4.41
C ALA A 100 -27.07 -3.07 3.00
N LEU A 101 -26.38 -2.13 2.34
CA LEU A 101 -25.73 -2.36 1.04
C LEU A 101 -24.75 -3.54 1.10
N LYS A 102 -23.97 -3.68 2.17
CA LYS A 102 -23.07 -4.83 2.34
C LYS A 102 -23.84 -6.16 2.46
N LYS A 103 -25.02 -6.15 3.09
CA LYS A 103 -25.90 -7.32 3.25
C LYS A 103 -26.68 -7.68 1.97
N GLU A 104 -26.86 -6.76 1.03
CA GLU A 104 -27.50 -7.00 -0.28
C GLU A 104 -26.67 -7.92 -1.21
N GLY A 105 -25.44 -8.28 -0.84
CA GLY A 105 -24.59 -9.22 -1.58
C GLY A 105 -23.81 -8.56 -2.73
N GLN A 106 -23.80 -9.18 -3.91
CA GLN A 106 -22.92 -8.76 -5.01
C GLN A 106 -23.30 -7.38 -5.61
N SER A 107 -24.60 -7.07 -5.69
CA SER A 107 -25.08 -5.78 -6.18
C SER A 107 -24.70 -4.62 -5.25
N GLY A 108 -24.82 -4.83 -3.94
CA GLY A 108 -24.47 -3.82 -2.94
C GLY A 108 -22.97 -3.63 -2.77
N THR A 109 -22.17 -4.70 -2.85
CA THR A 109 -20.69 -4.60 -2.88
C THR A 109 -20.19 -3.87 -4.13
N ALA A 110 -20.85 -4.03 -5.28
CA ALA A 110 -20.55 -3.25 -6.48
C ALA A 110 -20.83 -1.75 -6.27
N LYS A 111 -21.94 -1.38 -5.61
CA LYS A 111 -22.24 0.03 -5.26
C LYS A 111 -21.21 0.61 -4.27
N LEU A 112 -20.82 -0.14 -3.25
CA LEU A 112 -19.76 0.29 -2.33
C LEU A 112 -18.41 0.49 -3.05
N THR A 113 -18.12 -0.35 -4.03
CA THR A 113 -16.94 -0.20 -4.89
C THR A 113 -17.03 1.07 -5.73
N GLN A 114 -18.19 1.40 -6.30
CA GLN A 114 -18.39 2.67 -7.03
C GLN A 114 -18.16 3.90 -6.13
N TYR A 115 -18.69 3.89 -4.89
CA TYR A 115 -18.41 4.97 -3.93
C TYR A 115 -16.92 5.07 -3.60
N THR A 116 -16.25 3.92 -3.45
CA THR A 116 -14.80 3.87 -3.22
C THR A 116 -14.05 4.51 -4.40
N ARG A 117 -14.46 4.26 -5.65
CA ARG A 117 -13.85 4.88 -6.85
C ARG A 117 -14.01 6.40 -6.86
N TYR A 118 -15.22 6.90 -6.58
CA TYR A 118 -15.45 8.35 -6.55
C TYR A 118 -14.67 9.03 -5.43
N LEU A 119 -14.63 8.41 -4.24
CA LEU A 119 -13.84 8.90 -3.12
C LEU A 119 -12.34 8.88 -3.44
N THR A 120 -11.86 7.87 -4.18
CA THR A 120 -10.47 7.75 -4.61
C THR A 120 -10.05 8.93 -5.46
N ILE A 121 -10.88 9.33 -6.42
CA ILE A 121 -10.58 10.49 -7.29
C ILE A 121 -10.57 11.78 -6.46
N GLY A 122 -11.55 11.97 -5.56
CA GLY A 122 -11.59 13.13 -4.67
C GLY A 122 -10.36 13.22 -3.75
N LEU A 123 -9.96 12.11 -3.14
CA LEU A 123 -8.75 12.03 -2.33
C LEU A 123 -7.47 12.20 -3.16
N ALA A 124 -7.43 11.70 -4.40
CA ALA A 124 -6.28 11.87 -5.27
C ALA A 124 -6.07 13.35 -5.64
N ILE A 125 -7.14 14.11 -5.88
CA ILE A 125 -7.06 15.56 -6.11
C ILE A 125 -6.54 16.27 -4.86
N LEU A 126 -7.08 15.94 -3.69
CA LEU A 126 -6.66 16.54 -2.42
C LEU A 126 -5.20 16.22 -2.10
N GLN A 127 -4.80 14.95 -2.21
CA GLN A 127 -3.45 14.49 -1.90
C GLN A 127 -2.42 14.97 -2.93
N SER A 128 -2.75 15.03 -4.23
CA SER A 128 -1.84 15.59 -5.25
C SER A 128 -1.64 17.09 -5.02
N THR A 129 -2.69 17.83 -4.70
CA THR A 129 -2.59 19.25 -4.35
C THR A 129 -1.69 19.44 -3.13
N GLY A 130 -1.90 18.64 -2.07
CA GLY A 130 -1.06 18.67 -0.88
C GLY A 130 0.40 18.35 -1.18
N LEU A 131 0.67 17.28 -1.94
CA LEU A 131 2.04 16.89 -2.28
C LEU A 131 2.74 17.94 -3.14
N VAL A 132 2.06 18.50 -4.15
CA VAL A 132 2.62 19.56 -5.01
C VAL A 132 2.87 20.85 -4.21
N ALA A 133 1.97 21.21 -3.29
CA ALA A 133 2.15 22.36 -2.40
C ALA A 133 3.37 22.19 -1.48
N VAL A 134 3.55 20.99 -0.90
CA VAL A 134 4.72 20.69 -0.06
C VAL A 134 6.00 20.64 -0.91
N ALA A 135 5.95 20.05 -2.11
CA ALA A 135 7.08 19.97 -3.04
C ALA A 135 7.56 21.33 -3.53
N ARG A 136 6.66 22.33 -3.57
CA ARG A 136 6.99 23.72 -3.92
C ARG A 136 7.81 24.41 -2.82
N ILE A 137 7.59 24.05 -1.56
CA ILE A 137 8.29 24.66 -0.43
C ILE A 137 9.65 23.96 -0.28
N GLN A 138 10.72 24.70 -0.54
CA GLN A 138 12.09 24.22 -0.38
C GLN A 138 12.32 23.69 1.05
N GLY A 139 13.03 22.57 1.19
CA GLY A 139 13.35 21.98 2.49
C GLY A 139 12.24 21.19 3.20
N ARG A 140 11.01 21.11 2.66
CA ARG A 140 9.89 20.40 3.35
C ARG A 140 9.83 18.89 3.05
N ILE A 141 10.07 18.48 1.80
CA ILE A 141 10.14 17.04 1.44
C ILE A 141 11.52 16.47 1.78
N PHE A 142 12.56 17.27 1.54
CA PHE A 142 13.95 16.90 1.81
C PHE A 142 14.54 17.94 2.78
N ALA A 143 14.64 17.57 4.06
CA ALA A 143 15.04 18.48 5.14
C ALA A 143 16.38 19.21 4.93
N ASN A 144 17.22 18.72 4.00
CA ASN A 144 18.57 19.22 3.74
C ASN A 144 18.83 19.61 2.28
N CYS A 145 17.80 19.77 1.45
CA CYS A 145 17.98 20.14 0.04
C CYS A 145 17.41 21.53 -0.28
N ALA A 146 18.29 22.46 -0.65
CA ALA A 146 17.93 23.83 -1.06
C ALA A 146 17.67 23.98 -2.57
N LEU A 147 17.82 22.90 -3.36
CA LEU A 147 17.59 22.95 -4.80
C LEU A 147 16.10 23.04 -5.12
N PRO A 148 15.68 23.88 -6.09
CA PRO A 148 14.30 23.95 -6.52
C PRO A 148 13.93 22.67 -7.27
N ILE A 149 13.14 21.81 -6.63
CA ILE A 149 12.59 20.58 -7.21
C ILE A 149 11.65 20.90 -8.38
N ILE A 150 10.92 22.02 -8.24
CA ILE A 150 10.03 22.59 -9.26
C ILE A 150 10.62 23.94 -9.67
N PRO A 151 11.37 24.03 -10.78
CA PRO A 151 12.07 25.25 -11.18
C PRO A 151 11.13 26.40 -11.57
N ASP A 152 9.94 26.13 -12.14
CA ASP A 152 8.92 27.17 -12.36
C ASP A 152 7.65 26.87 -11.58
N THR A 153 7.23 27.80 -10.73
CA THR A 153 6.01 27.66 -9.91
C THR A 153 4.78 28.33 -10.56
N SER A 154 4.69 28.30 -11.90
CA SER A 154 3.52 28.83 -12.59
C SER A 154 2.26 28.04 -12.22
N TRP A 155 1.14 28.74 -12.00
CA TRP A 155 -0.15 28.13 -11.70
C TRP A 155 -0.59 27.12 -12.74
N ILE A 156 -0.27 27.37 -14.02
CA ILE A 156 -0.57 26.45 -15.13
C ILE A 156 0.13 25.10 -14.89
N ARG A 157 1.41 25.12 -14.53
CA ARG A 157 2.21 23.92 -14.30
C ARG A 157 1.74 23.15 -13.06
N VAL A 158 1.37 23.86 -11.99
CA VAL A 158 0.80 23.26 -10.77
C VAL A 158 -0.50 22.51 -11.09
N ILE A 159 -1.41 23.14 -11.85
CA ILE A 159 -2.66 22.49 -12.27
C ILE A 159 -2.37 21.29 -13.16
N THR A 160 -1.42 21.40 -14.11
CA THR A 160 -1.01 20.26 -14.94
C THR A 160 -0.47 19.11 -14.09
N MET A 161 0.36 19.37 -13.09
CA MET A 161 0.88 18.34 -12.17
C MET A 161 -0.26 17.65 -11.42
N ILE A 162 -1.20 18.41 -10.83
CA ILE A 162 -2.35 17.87 -10.11
C ILE A 162 -3.19 16.96 -11.01
N VAL A 163 -3.49 17.41 -12.23
CA VAL A 163 -4.27 16.63 -13.20
C VAL A 163 -3.52 15.36 -13.61
N VAL A 164 -2.23 15.45 -13.91
CA VAL A 164 -1.41 14.29 -14.33
C VAL A 164 -1.29 13.25 -13.21
N MET A 165 -1.07 13.67 -11.97
CA MET A 165 -0.96 12.75 -10.83
C MET A 165 -2.30 12.13 -10.45
N THR A 166 -3.39 12.90 -10.56
CA THR A 166 -4.76 12.39 -10.36
C THR A 166 -5.13 11.39 -11.46
N ALA A 167 -4.83 11.71 -12.72
CA ALA A 167 -5.03 10.80 -13.85
C ALA A 167 -4.18 9.53 -13.69
N GLY A 168 -2.92 9.67 -13.24
CA GLY A 168 -2.04 8.56 -12.95
C GLY A 168 -2.63 7.63 -11.89
N THR A 169 -3.16 8.16 -10.80
CA THR A 169 -3.83 7.39 -9.74
C THR A 169 -5.09 6.66 -10.28
N SER A 170 -5.91 7.34 -11.09
CA SER A 170 -7.08 6.73 -11.72
C SER A 170 -6.70 5.56 -12.65
N VAL A 171 -5.60 5.71 -13.39
CA VAL A 171 -5.05 4.62 -14.23
C VAL A 171 -4.58 3.46 -13.37
N ILE A 172 -3.86 3.71 -12.26
CA ILE A 172 -3.40 2.64 -11.35
C ILE A 172 -4.61 1.86 -10.79
N MET A 173 -5.64 2.56 -10.34
CA MET A 173 -6.88 1.93 -9.86
C MET A 173 -7.50 1.05 -10.95
N TRP A 174 -7.64 1.59 -12.16
CA TRP A 174 -8.18 0.85 -13.30
C TRP A 174 -7.33 -0.39 -13.64
N LEU A 175 -6.00 -0.27 -13.66
CA LEU A 175 -5.08 -1.39 -13.89
C LEU A 175 -5.22 -2.48 -12.82
N GLY A 176 -5.40 -2.11 -11.55
CA GLY A 176 -5.61 -3.06 -10.46
C GLY A 176 -6.94 -3.82 -10.59
N GLU A 177 -8.00 -3.15 -11.02
CA GLU A 177 -9.27 -3.82 -11.32
C GLU A 177 -9.14 -4.76 -12.53
N LEU A 178 -8.41 -4.32 -13.56
CA LEU A 178 -8.15 -5.12 -14.76
C LEU A 178 -7.40 -6.42 -14.43
N ILE A 179 -6.41 -6.37 -13.52
CA ILE A 179 -5.73 -7.57 -13.00
C ILE A 179 -6.71 -8.48 -12.25
N THR A 180 -7.64 -7.91 -11.48
CA THR A 180 -8.61 -8.71 -10.70
C THR A 180 -9.58 -9.45 -11.63
N ASP A 181 -10.03 -8.82 -12.71
CA ASP A 181 -10.98 -9.41 -13.65
C ASP A 181 -10.32 -10.42 -14.61
N ARG A 182 -9.16 -10.06 -15.17
CA ARG A 182 -8.52 -10.82 -16.26
C ARG A 182 -7.22 -11.51 -15.87
N GLY A 183 -6.61 -11.12 -14.76
CA GLY A 183 -5.33 -11.64 -14.28
C GLY A 183 -5.49 -12.74 -13.24
N VAL A 184 -4.45 -12.89 -12.42
CA VAL A 184 -4.40 -13.85 -11.31
C VAL A 184 -4.44 -13.10 -9.99
N GLY A 185 -5.30 -13.51 -9.05
CA GLY A 185 -5.34 -12.96 -7.70
C GLY A 185 -6.07 -11.60 -7.60
N ASN A 186 -5.78 -10.86 -6.52
CA ASN A 186 -6.30 -9.51 -6.31
C ASN A 186 -5.31 -8.50 -6.87
N GLY A 187 -5.73 -7.71 -7.85
CA GLY A 187 -4.85 -6.79 -8.55
C GLY A 187 -4.28 -5.68 -7.68
N MET A 188 -5.07 -5.15 -6.73
CA MET A 188 -4.58 -4.11 -5.82
C MET A 188 -3.49 -4.66 -4.90
N SER A 189 -3.67 -5.88 -4.37
CA SER A 189 -2.64 -6.55 -3.56
C SER A 189 -1.37 -6.84 -4.36
N ILE A 190 -1.50 -7.21 -5.64
CA ILE A 190 -0.35 -7.48 -6.51
C ILE A 190 0.41 -6.20 -6.83
N LEU A 191 -0.28 -5.09 -7.08
CA LEU A 191 0.38 -3.80 -7.29
C LEU A 191 1.14 -3.34 -6.04
N ILE A 192 0.56 -3.47 -4.85
CA ILE A 192 1.25 -3.19 -3.56
C ILE A 192 2.48 -4.09 -3.42
N PHE A 193 2.31 -5.40 -3.64
CA PHE A 193 3.43 -6.35 -3.58
C PHE A 193 4.54 -5.95 -4.55
N THR A 194 4.20 -5.54 -5.77
CA THR A 194 5.16 -5.11 -6.80
C THR A 194 5.90 -3.84 -6.37
N SER A 195 5.21 -2.87 -5.75
CA SER A 195 5.80 -1.64 -5.21
C SER A 195 6.85 -1.94 -4.15
N ILE A 196 6.50 -2.76 -3.16
CA ILE A 196 7.38 -3.12 -2.04
C ILE A 196 8.54 -3.99 -2.55
N ALA A 197 8.23 -5.05 -3.32
CA ALA A 197 9.21 -6.02 -3.76
C ALA A 197 10.32 -5.42 -4.63
N ALA A 198 10.04 -4.43 -5.48
CA ALA A 198 11.10 -3.85 -6.30
C ALA A 198 11.98 -2.81 -5.57
N SER A 199 11.59 -2.37 -4.37
CA SER A 199 12.48 -1.56 -3.51
C SER A 199 13.48 -2.41 -2.72
N PHE A 200 13.17 -3.69 -2.53
CA PHE A 200 13.98 -4.60 -1.71
C PHE A 200 15.40 -4.82 -2.27
N PRO A 201 15.61 -5.05 -3.59
CA PRO A 201 16.95 -5.24 -4.14
C PRO A 201 17.85 -4.00 -3.99
N SER A 202 17.31 -2.80 -4.23
CA SER A 202 18.10 -1.57 -4.16
C SER A 202 18.50 -1.24 -2.71
N GLN A 203 17.61 -1.50 -1.74
CA GLN A 203 17.91 -1.34 -0.32
C GLN A 203 18.94 -2.37 0.17
N LEU A 204 18.84 -3.62 -0.25
CA LEU A 204 19.86 -4.64 0.06
C LEU A 204 21.23 -4.29 -0.53
N TRP A 205 21.23 -3.75 -1.76
CA TRP A 205 22.47 -3.31 -2.40
C TRP A 205 23.09 -2.08 -1.72
N SER A 206 22.28 -1.13 -1.25
CA SER A 206 22.80 0.04 -0.53
C SER A 206 23.43 -0.33 0.80
N ILE A 207 22.87 -1.30 1.53
CA ILE A 207 23.44 -1.85 2.77
C ILE A 207 24.83 -2.43 2.52
N ARG A 208 24.99 -3.20 1.43
CA ARG A 208 26.29 -3.76 1.04
C ARG A 208 27.33 -2.66 0.81
N LEU A 209 26.95 -1.57 0.13
CA LEU A 209 27.84 -0.46 -0.17
C LEU A 209 28.23 0.36 1.07
N GLN A 210 27.31 0.53 2.03
CA GLN A 210 27.53 1.37 3.21
C GLN A 210 28.16 0.64 4.39
N LYS A 211 27.79 -0.62 4.63
CA LYS A 211 28.14 -1.38 5.86
C LYS A 211 28.99 -2.63 5.58
N GLY A 212 29.25 -2.95 4.31
CA GLY A 212 30.09 -4.07 3.89
C GLY A 212 29.37 -5.43 3.84
N TRP A 213 30.12 -6.47 3.48
CA TRP A 213 29.59 -7.83 3.23
C TRP A 213 29.01 -8.51 4.48
N PHE A 214 29.60 -8.26 5.66
CA PHE A 214 29.16 -8.89 6.90
C PHE A 214 27.74 -8.45 7.29
N ALA A 215 27.46 -7.15 7.25
CA ALA A 215 26.13 -6.61 7.54
C ALA A 215 25.09 -7.08 6.51
N PHE A 216 25.47 -7.18 5.23
CA PHE A 216 24.61 -7.69 4.17
C PHE A 216 24.16 -9.14 4.45
N LEU A 217 25.11 -10.04 4.75
CA LEU A 217 24.80 -11.44 5.06
C LEU A 217 23.94 -11.57 6.32
N PHE A 218 24.25 -10.79 7.36
CA PHE A 218 23.49 -10.80 8.61
C PHE A 218 22.03 -10.38 8.39
N ILE A 219 21.80 -9.27 7.67
CA ILE A 219 20.44 -8.78 7.39
C ILE A 219 19.68 -9.76 6.49
N MET A 220 20.35 -10.39 5.52
CA MET A 220 19.73 -11.41 4.69
C MET A 220 19.32 -12.64 5.51
N ALA A 221 20.16 -13.10 6.44
CA ALA A 221 19.84 -14.21 7.33
C ALA A 221 18.65 -13.90 8.24
N VAL A 222 18.64 -12.71 8.85
CA VAL A 222 17.51 -12.22 9.68
C VAL A 222 16.24 -12.10 8.83
N GLY A 223 16.33 -11.58 7.60
CA GLY A 223 15.20 -11.48 6.68
C GLY A 223 14.56 -12.83 6.38
N VAL A 224 15.37 -13.87 6.10
CA VAL A 224 14.87 -15.24 5.88
C VAL A 224 14.20 -15.79 7.14
N LEU A 225 14.78 -15.56 8.32
CA LEU A 225 14.20 -15.97 9.60
C LEU A 225 12.84 -15.30 9.85
N ILE A 226 12.74 -14.00 9.61
CA ILE A 226 11.47 -13.26 9.72
C ILE A 226 10.42 -13.82 8.77
N VAL A 227 10.78 -14.07 7.50
CA VAL A 227 9.86 -14.67 6.53
C VAL A 227 9.40 -16.06 7.00
N ALA A 228 10.31 -16.89 7.52
CA ALA A 228 9.95 -18.20 8.06
C ALA A 228 9.00 -18.10 9.26
N ALA A 229 9.24 -17.16 10.17
CA ALA A 229 8.37 -16.90 11.32
C ALA A 229 6.98 -16.41 10.88
N VAL A 230 6.91 -15.48 9.93
CA VAL A 230 5.64 -14.98 9.37
C VAL A 230 4.86 -16.12 8.70
N VAL A 231 5.52 -16.95 7.90
CA VAL A 231 4.89 -18.11 7.24
C VAL A 231 4.39 -19.12 8.28
N PHE A 232 5.16 -19.38 9.35
CA PHE A 232 4.75 -20.26 10.43
C PHE A 232 3.48 -19.76 11.13
N VAL A 233 3.41 -18.47 11.47
CA VAL A 233 2.24 -17.87 12.12
C VAL A 233 1.03 -17.80 11.17
N GLU A 234 1.24 -17.47 9.89
CA GLU A 234 0.15 -17.35 8.91
C GLU A 234 -0.47 -18.72 8.54
N GLN A 235 0.33 -19.78 8.56
CA GLN A 235 -0.15 -21.16 8.36
C GLN A 235 -0.73 -21.79 9.63
N ALA A 236 -0.51 -21.18 10.80
CA ALA A 236 -1.06 -21.66 12.04
C ALA A 236 -2.59 -21.48 12.06
N GLN A 237 -3.28 -22.58 12.31
CA GLN A 237 -4.74 -22.63 12.39
C GLN A 237 -5.17 -23.45 13.60
N ARG A 238 -6.15 -22.93 14.34
CA ARG A 238 -6.87 -23.66 15.37
C ARG A 238 -7.99 -24.45 14.71
N ARG A 239 -7.94 -25.77 14.81
CA ARG A 239 -8.99 -26.67 14.27
C ARG A 239 -10.04 -26.91 15.34
N ILE A 240 -11.24 -26.36 15.16
CA ILE A 240 -12.37 -26.62 16.07
C ILE A 240 -13.21 -27.75 15.47
N PRO A 241 -13.34 -28.91 16.14
CA PRO A 241 -14.12 -30.02 15.62
C PRO A 241 -15.62 -29.66 15.62
N VAL A 242 -16.29 -30.01 14.53
CA VAL A 242 -17.73 -29.84 14.36
C VAL A 242 -18.32 -31.13 13.81
N GLN A 243 -19.49 -31.46 14.32
CA GLN A 243 -20.23 -32.63 13.88
C GLN A 243 -21.43 -32.14 13.08
N TYR A 244 -21.49 -32.48 11.79
CA TYR A 244 -22.70 -32.23 11.01
C TYR A 244 -23.82 -33.14 11.49
N ALA A 245 -25.02 -32.59 11.58
CA ALA A 245 -26.21 -33.35 11.97
C ALA A 245 -26.37 -34.56 11.05
N LYS A 246 -26.50 -35.73 11.66
CA LYS A 246 -26.68 -36.99 10.94
C LYS A 246 -28.12 -37.06 10.43
N ARG A 247 -28.32 -37.51 9.19
CA ARG A 247 -29.66 -37.87 8.70
C ARG A 247 -29.86 -39.36 8.95
N GLN A 248 -30.72 -39.70 9.89
CA GLN A 248 -31.08 -41.10 10.13
C GLN A 248 -32.05 -41.55 9.04
N VAL A 249 -31.68 -42.56 8.25
CA VAL A 249 -32.56 -43.22 7.26
C VAL A 249 -32.70 -44.68 7.69
N GLY A 250 -33.84 -45.03 8.27
CA GLY A 250 -34.11 -46.38 8.81
C GLY A 250 -33.30 -46.71 10.08
N ARG A 251 -32.86 -47.97 10.23
CA ARG A 251 -32.03 -48.45 11.37
C ARG A 251 -30.53 -48.18 11.22
N GLN A 252 -30.09 -47.66 10.08
CA GLN A 252 -28.67 -47.38 9.83
C GLN A 252 -28.39 -45.88 9.89
N GLN A 253 -27.38 -45.52 10.67
CA GLN A 253 -26.84 -44.16 10.70
C GLN A 253 -25.97 -43.97 9.45
N TYR A 254 -26.44 -43.17 8.49
CA TYR A 254 -25.65 -42.72 7.35
C TYR A 254 -25.19 -41.28 7.58
N GLY A 255 -23.90 -41.05 7.41
CA GLY A 255 -23.31 -39.73 7.58
C GLY A 255 -23.09 -39.36 9.05
N GLY A 256 -22.14 -38.46 9.26
CA GLY A 256 -21.56 -38.14 10.56
C GLY A 256 -20.04 -38.04 10.55
N THR A 257 -19.44 -37.73 9.41
CA THR A 257 -18.00 -37.44 9.34
C THR A 257 -17.72 -36.21 10.19
N SER A 258 -16.89 -36.36 11.22
CA SER A 258 -16.36 -35.23 11.96
C SER A 258 -15.57 -34.36 10.99
N THR A 259 -15.96 -33.10 10.85
CA THR A 259 -15.14 -32.11 10.18
C THR A 259 -14.53 -31.18 11.22
N TYR A 260 -13.67 -30.25 10.80
CA TYR A 260 -13.24 -29.15 11.63
C TYR A 260 -13.42 -27.84 10.88
N ILE A 261 -13.75 -26.77 11.60
CA ILE A 261 -13.65 -25.41 11.07
C ILE A 261 -12.24 -24.90 11.40
N PRO A 262 -11.41 -24.58 10.39
CA PRO A 262 -10.12 -23.96 10.61
C PRO A 262 -10.28 -22.48 10.93
N ILE A 263 -9.79 -22.07 12.09
CA ILE A 263 -9.69 -20.66 12.48
C ILE A 263 -8.22 -20.26 12.44
N LYS A 264 -7.86 -19.36 11.53
CA LYS A 264 -6.49 -18.81 11.46
C LYS A 264 -6.15 -18.02 12.72
N VAL A 265 -4.88 -18.01 13.11
CA VAL A 265 -4.37 -17.18 14.22
C VAL A 265 -4.54 -15.69 13.91
N ASN A 266 -4.17 -15.27 12.69
CA ASN A 266 -4.43 -13.92 12.19
C ASN A 266 -5.54 -13.94 11.12
N GLN A 267 -6.73 -13.43 11.46
CA GLN A 267 -7.84 -13.32 10.52
C GLN A 267 -7.81 -12.02 9.71
N ALA A 268 -7.19 -10.97 10.25
CA ALA A 268 -7.21 -9.62 9.68
C ALA A 268 -6.13 -9.40 8.61
N GLY A 269 -5.11 -10.27 8.58
CA GLY A 269 -4.04 -10.23 7.58
C GLY A 269 -3.26 -8.92 7.66
N VAL A 270 -3.11 -8.24 6.52
CA VAL A 270 -2.32 -7.00 6.38
C VAL A 270 -3.16 -5.73 6.59
N ILE A 271 -4.49 -5.85 6.67
CA ILE A 271 -5.41 -4.70 6.74
C ILE A 271 -5.13 -3.80 7.96
N PRO A 272 -4.96 -4.32 9.20
CA PRO A 272 -4.71 -3.47 10.37
C PRO A 272 -3.42 -2.65 10.27
N VAL A 273 -2.36 -3.24 9.70
CA VAL A 273 -1.07 -2.55 9.50
C VAL A 273 -1.22 -1.36 8.55
N ILE A 274 -1.94 -1.58 7.45
CA ILE A 274 -2.22 -0.52 6.48
C ILE A 274 -3.15 0.54 7.10
N PHE A 275 -4.15 0.10 7.86
CA PHE A 275 -5.08 0.97 8.57
C PHE A 275 -4.34 1.91 9.54
N ALA A 276 -3.52 1.35 10.43
CA ALA A 276 -2.69 2.11 11.37
C ALA A 276 -1.82 3.14 10.65
N SER A 277 -1.17 2.74 9.54
CA SER A 277 -0.35 3.66 8.74
C SER A 277 -1.15 4.79 8.09
N SER A 278 -2.36 4.49 7.62
CA SER A 278 -3.25 5.48 7.00
C SER A 278 -3.83 6.46 8.03
N LEU A 279 -4.08 6.00 9.25
CA LEU A 279 -4.56 6.84 10.34
C LEU A 279 -3.47 7.81 10.81
N LEU A 280 -2.23 7.34 10.95
CA LEU A 280 -1.07 8.17 11.24
C LEU A 280 -0.72 9.15 10.10
N TYR A 281 -1.18 8.87 8.88
CA TYR A 281 -1.00 9.77 7.75
C TYR A 281 -1.86 11.03 7.83
N ILE A 282 -3.07 10.97 8.40
CA ILE A 282 -4.00 12.11 8.43
C ILE A 282 -3.39 13.33 9.17
N PRO A 283 -2.85 13.21 10.39
CA PRO A 283 -2.20 14.33 11.08
C PRO A 283 -1.04 14.91 10.28
N SER A 284 -0.26 14.06 9.61
CA SER A 284 0.85 14.51 8.76
C SER A 284 0.36 15.39 7.61
N LEU A 285 -0.79 15.05 7.01
CA LEU A 285 -1.36 15.82 5.90
C LEU A 285 -1.82 17.20 6.37
N ILE A 286 -2.39 17.29 7.58
CA ILE A 286 -2.82 18.57 8.19
C ILE A 286 -1.61 19.48 8.46
N VAL A 287 -0.53 18.94 9.04
CA VAL A 287 0.71 19.69 9.31
C VAL A 287 1.33 20.20 8.01
N ASN A 288 1.37 19.34 6.99
CA ASN A 288 1.90 19.67 5.68
C ASN A 288 1.08 20.75 4.97
N PHE A 289 -0.25 20.66 5.03
CA PHE A 289 -1.14 21.64 4.41
C PHE A 289 -1.16 22.99 5.12
N SER A 290 -1.07 23.00 6.45
CA SER A 290 -1.05 24.23 7.25
C SER A 290 0.21 25.07 7.02
N GLY A 291 1.34 24.44 6.65
CA GLY A 291 2.62 25.15 6.50
C GLY A 291 3.14 25.81 7.79
N SER A 292 2.44 25.67 8.91
CA SER A 292 2.75 26.34 10.17
C SER A 292 3.89 25.65 10.91
N GLN A 293 4.79 26.44 11.51
CA GLN A 293 5.84 25.97 12.43
C GLN A 293 5.42 26.09 13.90
N ALA A 294 4.13 26.31 14.16
CA ALA A 294 3.61 26.41 15.52
C ALA A 294 3.92 25.15 16.36
N GLY A 295 3.95 25.31 17.69
CA GLY A 295 4.30 24.23 18.63
C GLY A 295 3.48 22.95 18.46
N TRP A 296 2.21 23.05 18.02
CA TRP A 296 1.37 21.89 17.73
C TRP A 296 1.85 21.13 16.48
N ALA A 297 2.32 21.82 15.44
CA ALA A 297 2.76 21.21 14.18
C ALA A 297 4.11 20.52 14.33
N THR A 298 5.02 21.13 15.10
CA THR A 298 6.32 20.53 15.44
C THR A 298 6.16 19.34 16.38
N TRP A 299 5.20 19.39 17.32
CA TRP A 299 4.84 18.24 18.15
C TRP A 299 4.32 17.08 17.31
N ILE A 300 3.35 17.31 16.41
CA ILE A 300 2.83 16.25 15.54
C ILE A 300 3.94 15.65 14.66
N SER A 301 4.78 16.50 14.06
CA SER A 301 5.90 16.02 13.25
C SER A 301 6.86 15.12 14.06
N LYS A 302 7.24 15.55 15.26
CA LYS A 302 8.20 14.84 16.12
C LYS A 302 7.67 13.52 16.70
N TYR A 303 6.37 13.44 17.02
CA TYR A 303 5.80 12.29 17.72
C TYR A 303 4.99 11.35 16.82
N LEU A 304 4.42 11.84 15.72
CA LEU A 304 3.54 11.07 14.83
C LEU A 304 4.10 10.87 13.40
N VAL A 305 5.17 11.57 13.01
CA VAL A 305 5.74 11.50 11.64
C VAL A 305 7.15 10.92 11.63
N LEU A 306 8.04 11.43 12.49
CA LEU A 306 9.40 10.88 12.63
C LEU A 306 9.36 9.50 13.29
N GLY A 307 9.82 8.49 12.57
CA GLY A 307 9.79 7.08 12.99
C GLY A 307 10.78 6.71 14.10
N ASP A 308 11.66 7.63 14.48
CA ASP A 308 12.75 7.38 15.43
C ASP A 308 12.31 7.48 16.89
N ASN A 309 11.14 8.04 17.14
CA ASN A 309 10.65 8.26 18.50
C ASN A 309 9.95 7.01 19.05
N TYR A 310 10.30 6.58 20.26
CA TYR A 310 9.63 5.47 20.96
C TYR A 310 8.12 5.66 21.06
N PHE A 311 7.65 6.91 21.16
CA PHE A 311 6.23 7.22 21.16
C PHE A 311 5.55 6.83 19.84
N TYR A 312 6.17 7.13 18.69
CA TYR A 312 5.65 6.75 17.38
C TYR A 312 5.51 5.23 17.28
N ILE A 313 6.56 4.49 17.65
CA ILE A 313 6.58 3.03 17.60
C ILE A 313 5.50 2.43 18.51
N SER A 314 5.34 2.98 19.71
CA SER A 314 4.35 2.50 20.70
C SER A 314 2.92 2.75 20.21
N VAL A 315 2.63 3.94 19.71
CA VAL A 315 1.30 4.28 19.15
C VAL A 315 1.02 3.44 17.91
N TYR A 316 2.00 3.27 17.02
CA TYR A 316 1.85 2.44 15.83
C TYR A 316 1.58 0.97 16.19
N ALA A 317 2.30 0.42 17.16
CA ALA A 317 2.08 -0.93 17.65
C ALA A 317 0.69 -1.10 18.27
N LEU A 318 0.25 -0.15 19.10
CA LEU A 318 -1.10 -0.16 19.69
C LEU A 318 -2.20 -0.11 18.63
N LEU A 319 -2.03 0.73 17.60
CA LEU A 319 -2.98 0.81 16.48
C LEU A 319 -3.03 -0.44 15.61
N ILE A 320 -1.96 -1.25 15.59
CA ILE A 320 -1.95 -2.54 14.88
C ILE A 320 -2.68 -3.63 15.69
N VAL A 321 -2.56 -3.58 17.03
CA VAL A 321 -3.17 -4.56 17.93
C VAL A 321 -4.67 -4.32 18.09
N PHE A 322 -5.10 -3.05 18.07
CA PHE A 322 -6.50 -2.64 18.18
C PHE A 322 -7.28 -2.83 16.87
#